data_AF-A0A8S9VY70-F1
#
_entry.id   AF-A0A8S9VY70-F1
#
_cell.length_a   1.000
_cell.length_b   1.000
_cell.length_c   1.000
_cell.angle_alpha   90.00
_cell.angle_beta   90.00
_cell.angle_gamma   90.00
#
_symmetry.space_group_name_H-M   'P 1'
#
loop_
_entity.id
_entity.type
_entity.pdbx_description
1 polymer ?
#
loop_
_entity_poly.entity_id
_entity_poly.type
_entity_poly.pdbx_seq_one_letter_code
_entity_poly.pdbx_strand_id
1 'polypeptide(L)'
;MTEEIEDLVAYCGLYCGDCHGHTGMIADLARDLRKELRQTRYDLFAKEMARSPYGKGYEHYDECYAVLGQMVKFRCKSGCRKGGGNPGCKIRQCVQKKEMDGCWECTEFETCTKLDFIKPVHGDAHIRNLKRLKKQSKKDFSNGKHEWYTKSKD
;
A
#
# COMPACT_ATOMS: atom_id res chain seq x y z
N MET A 1 11.95 -12.78 -15.91
CA MET A 1 12.30 -11.35 -15.95
C MET A 1 12.50 -10.89 -14.52
N THR A 2 13.75 -10.64 -14.14
CA THR A 2 14.07 -9.95 -12.90
C THR A 2 13.51 -8.54 -12.99
N GLU A 3 12.79 -8.10 -11.95
CA GLU A 3 12.32 -6.72 -11.86
C GLU A 3 13.49 -5.86 -11.39
N GLU A 4 13.85 -4.84 -12.18
CA GLU A 4 14.88 -3.91 -11.76
C GLU A 4 14.37 -3.13 -10.55
N ILE A 5 15.21 -2.96 -9.53
CA ILE A 5 14.81 -2.35 -8.26
C ILE A 5 14.24 -0.92 -8.45
N GLU A 6 14.73 -0.23 -9.47
CA GLU A 6 14.29 1.12 -9.85
C GLU A 6 12.86 1.15 -10.41
N ASP A 7 12.39 0.05 -11.01
CA ASP A 7 11.03 -0.04 -11.55
C ASP A 7 9.97 -0.06 -10.44
N LEU A 8 10.39 -0.35 -9.20
CA LEU A 8 9.54 -0.30 -8.02
C LEU A 8 9.29 1.13 -7.55
N VAL A 9 10.01 2.14 -8.05
CA VAL A 9 9.71 3.54 -7.74
C VAL A 9 8.47 4.00 -8.51
N ALA A 10 7.37 4.22 -7.78
CA ALA A 10 6.12 4.71 -8.36
C ALA A 10 6.22 6.20 -8.76
N TYR A 11 5.40 6.59 -9.73
CA TYR A 11 5.34 7.97 -10.23
C TYR A 11 5.10 9.03 -9.14
N CYS A 12 4.37 8.69 -8.08
CA CYS A 12 4.07 9.59 -6.96
C CYS A 12 5.16 9.62 -5.88
N GLY A 13 6.27 8.88 -6.04
CA GLY A 13 7.34 8.78 -5.05
C GLY A 13 7.14 7.70 -3.97
N LEU A 14 6.04 6.94 -4.00
CA LEU A 14 5.95 5.71 -3.21
C LEU A 14 6.84 4.61 -3.80
N TYR A 15 7.17 3.61 -2.99
CA TYR A 15 7.98 2.47 -3.40
C TYR A 15 7.16 1.18 -3.36
N CYS A 16 7.02 0.49 -4.49
CA CYS A 16 6.25 -0.74 -4.60
C CYS A 16 6.83 -1.87 -3.76
N GLY A 17 8.14 -1.87 -3.49
CA GLY A 17 8.75 -2.84 -2.58
C GLY A 17 8.22 -2.76 -1.14
N ASP A 18 7.67 -1.62 -0.72
CA ASP A 18 7.03 -1.46 0.61
C ASP A 18 5.52 -1.72 0.57
N CYS A 19 4.94 -1.82 -0.63
CA CYS A 19 3.48 -1.89 -0.78
C CYS A 19 2.97 -3.28 -0.41
N HIS A 20 2.15 -3.37 0.64
CA HIS A 20 1.55 -4.64 1.07
C HIS A 20 0.74 -5.36 -0.02
N GLY A 21 0.19 -4.62 -0.98
CA GLY A 21 -0.46 -5.20 -2.15
C GLY A 21 0.54 -5.85 -3.11
N HIS A 22 1.70 -5.24 -3.30
CA HIS A 22 2.73 -5.75 -4.21
C HIS A 22 3.53 -6.91 -3.59
N THR A 23 3.98 -6.75 -2.34
CA THR A 23 4.69 -7.81 -1.62
C THR A 23 3.78 -9.01 -1.34
N GLY A 24 2.47 -8.80 -1.25
CA GLY A 24 1.50 -9.86 -0.96
C GLY A 24 1.51 -10.35 0.48
N MET A 25 2.39 -9.81 1.34
CA MET A 25 2.60 -10.28 2.72
C MET A 25 1.30 -10.32 3.53
N ILE A 26 0.52 -9.23 3.51
CA ILE A 26 -0.77 -9.17 4.23
C ILE A 26 -1.77 -10.18 3.67
N ALA A 27 -1.77 -10.39 2.35
CA ALA A 27 -2.67 -11.33 1.72
C ALA A 27 -2.30 -12.79 2.03
N ASP A 28 -1.01 -13.10 2.20
CA ASP A 28 -0.52 -14.42 2.63
C ASP A 28 -0.87 -14.68 4.09
N LEU A 29 -0.56 -13.73 4.99
CA LEU A 29 -0.89 -13.83 6.41
C LEU A 29 -2.42 -13.96 6.64
N ALA A 30 -3.23 -13.17 5.92
CA ALA A 30 -4.68 -13.27 6.01
C ALA A 30 -5.20 -14.62 5.51
N ARG A 31 -4.59 -15.20 4.48
CA ARG A 31 -4.95 -16.54 3.96
C ARG A 31 -4.66 -17.60 5.02
N ASP A 32 -3.47 -17.54 5.61
CA ASP A 32 -3.00 -18.55 6.55
C ASP A 32 -3.78 -18.49 7.86
N LEU A 33 -4.02 -17.29 8.40
CA LEU A 33 -4.90 -17.12 9.56
C LEU A 33 -6.33 -17.61 9.28
N ARG A 34 -6.92 -17.26 8.14
CA ARG A 34 -8.26 -17.75 7.78
C ARG A 34 -8.31 -19.27 7.68
N LYS A 35 -7.24 -19.91 7.21
CA LYS A 35 -7.15 -21.37 7.15
C LYS A 35 -7.18 -21.95 8.55
N GLU A 36 -6.36 -21.43 9.46
CA GLU A 36 -6.28 -21.87 10.85
C GLU A 36 -7.61 -21.69 11.59
N LEU A 37 -8.24 -20.50 11.46
CA LEU A 37 -9.53 -20.21 12.10
C LEU A 37 -10.64 -21.18 11.67
N ARG A 38 -10.64 -21.61 10.40
CA ARG A 38 -11.59 -22.63 9.93
C ARG A 38 -11.28 -24.01 10.50
N GLN A 39 -10.00 -24.40 10.51
CA GLN A 39 -9.57 -25.73 10.95
C GLN A 39 -9.86 -25.94 12.44
N THR A 40 -9.69 -24.90 13.25
CA THR A 40 -9.92 -24.94 14.69
C THR A 40 -11.36 -24.68 15.11
N ARG A 41 -12.28 -24.47 14.15
CA ARG A 41 -13.67 -24.08 14.43
C ARG A 41 -13.76 -22.88 15.38
N TYR A 42 -12.93 -21.87 15.11
CA TYR A 42 -12.83 -20.68 15.93
C TYR A 42 -14.13 -19.87 15.96
N ASP A 43 -15.03 -20.10 14.99
CA ASP A 43 -16.41 -19.59 14.99
C ASP A 43 -17.19 -20.00 16.25
N LEU A 44 -17.02 -21.24 16.71
CA LEU A 44 -17.69 -21.74 17.91
C LEU A 44 -17.12 -21.10 19.17
N PHE A 45 -15.80 -20.96 19.24
CA PHE A 45 -15.12 -20.27 20.33
C PHE A 45 -15.56 -18.80 20.42
N ALA A 46 -15.55 -18.08 19.30
CA ALA A 46 -16.00 -16.69 19.23
C ALA A 46 -17.44 -16.53 19.72
N LYS A 47 -18.35 -17.43 19.30
CA LYS A 47 -19.76 -17.42 19.73
C LYS A 47 -19.91 -17.57 21.24
N GLU A 48 -19.17 -18.47 21.88
CA GLU A 48 -19.22 -18.63 23.34
C GLU A 48 -18.55 -17.45 24.05
N MET A 49 -17.43 -16.94 23.54
CA MET A 49 -16.77 -15.77 24.12
C MET A 49 -17.60 -14.50 24.03
N ALA A 50 -18.40 -14.32 22.98
CA ALA A 50 -19.31 -13.17 22.84
C ALA A 50 -20.34 -13.09 23.97
N ARG A 51 -20.66 -14.21 24.65
CA ARG A 51 -21.56 -14.24 25.81
C ARG A 51 -20.89 -13.78 27.10
N SER A 52 -19.57 -13.76 27.14
CA SER A 52 -18.80 -13.29 28.29
C SER A 52 -18.77 -11.75 28.32
N PRO A 53 -18.92 -11.11 29.49
CA PRO A 53 -18.78 -9.66 29.62
C PRO A 53 -17.38 -9.17 29.19
N TYR A 54 -16.37 -10.04 29.21
CA TYR A 54 -14.99 -9.75 28.78
C TYR A 54 -14.72 -10.04 27.31
N GLY A 55 -15.66 -10.67 26.60
CA GLY A 55 -15.50 -11.15 25.22
C GLY A 55 -16.39 -10.45 24.19
N LYS A 56 -17.00 -9.31 24.53
CA LYS A 56 -17.97 -8.62 23.65
C LYS A 56 -17.48 -8.40 22.22
N GLY A 57 -16.19 -8.10 22.02
CA GLY A 57 -15.63 -7.92 20.68
C GLY A 57 -15.74 -9.13 19.75
N TYR A 58 -15.95 -10.34 20.28
CA TYR A 58 -16.19 -11.54 19.49
C TYR A 58 -17.56 -11.56 18.78
N GLU A 59 -18.48 -10.64 19.12
CA GLU A 59 -19.73 -10.48 18.37
C GLU A 59 -19.47 -10.06 16.91
N HIS A 60 -18.32 -9.44 16.63
CA HIS A 60 -17.91 -9.01 15.29
C HIS A 60 -17.03 -10.02 14.54
N TYR A 61 -17.04 -11.29 14.98
CA TYR A 61 -16.17 -12.31 14.39
C TYR A 61 -16.42 -12.49 12.89
N ASP A 62 -17.68 -12.51 12.46
CA ASP A 62 -18.02 -12.72 11.05
C ASP A 62 -17.58 -11.55 10.17
N GLU A 63 -17.70 -10.31 10.66
CA GLU A 63 -17.20 -9.11 9.98
C GLU A 63 -15.68 -9.12 9.89
N CYS A 64 -14.99 -9.43 11.00
CA CYS A 64 -13.54 -9.57 11.04
C CYS A 64 -13.06 -10.63 10.04
N TYR A 65 -13.68 -11.80 10.07
CA TYR A 65 -13.38 -12.88 9.16
C TYR A 65 -13.63 -12.47 7.70
N ALA A 66 -14.73 -11.79 7.40
CA ALA A 66 -15.03 -11.28 6.07
C ALA A 66 -13.97 -10.27 5.57
N VAL A 67 -13.48 -9.38 6.43
CA VAL A 67 -12.40 -8.42 6.11
C VAL A 67 -11.10 -9.16 5.79
N LEU A 68 -10.71 -10.19 6.56
CA LEU A 68 -9.57 -11.04 6.20
C LEU A 68 -9.73 -11.63 4.79
N GLY A 69 -10.97 -11.97 4.41
CA GLY A 69 -11.28 -12.48 3.07
C GLY A 69 -11.03 -11.46 1.96
N GLN A 70 -11.25 -10.17 2.23
CA GLN A 70 -10.89 -9.09 1.30
C GLN A 70 -9.38 -8.89 1.23
N MET A 71 -8.67 -8.97 2.36
CA MET A 71 -7.21 -8.86 2.41
C MET A 71 -6.52 -9.92 1.54
N VAL A 72 -7.02 -11.17 1.53
CA VAL A 72 -6.49 -12.24 0.67
C VAL A 72 -6.51 -11.88 -0.82
N LYS A 73 -7.55 -11.14 -1.25
CA LYS A 73 -7.75 -10.75 -2.66
C LYS A 73 -6.90 -9.55 -3.07
N PHE A 74 -6.47 -8.72 -2.12
CA PHE A 74 -5.75 -7.49 -2.42
C PHE A 74 -4.28 -7.77 -2.76
N ARG A 75 -4.02 -8.03 -4.06
CA ARG A 75 -2.68 -8.32 -4.59
C ARG A 75 -2.39 -7.54 -5.86
N CYS A 76 -1.14 -7.13 -6.01
CA CYS A 76 -0.63 -6.36 -7.15
C CYS A 76 0.62 -7.05 -7.73
N LYS A 77 0.44 -7.84 -8.79
CA LYS A 77 1.54 -8.62 -9.38
C LYS A 77 2.50 -7.80 -10.27
N SER A 78 2.10 -6.61 -10.67
CA SER A 78 2.80 -5.86 -11.73
C SER A 78 3.59 -4.64 -11.24
N GLY A 79 3.34 -4.16 -10.02
CA GLY A 79 3.92 -2.88 -9.57
C GLY A 79 3.38 -1.67 -10.37
N CYS A 80 3.69 -0.46 -9.92
CA CYS A 80 3.08 0.77 -10.48
C CYS A 80 3.43 0.99 -11.96
N ARG A 81 4.69 0.75 -12.34
CA ARG A 81 5.18 1.02 -13.70
C ARG A 81 4.69 0.03 -14.75
N LYS A 82 4.31 -1.19 -14.36
CA LYS A 82 3.76 -2.20 -15.27
C LYS A 82 2.23 -2.33 -15.15
N GLY A 83 1.57 -1.23 -14.79
CA GLY A 83 0.10 -1.14 -14.82
C GLY A 83 -0.63 -1.53 -13.53
N GLY A 84 0.08 -1.92 -12.46
CA GLY A 84 -0.51 -2.24 -11.17
C GLY A 84 -1.13 -1.02 -10.45
N GLY A 85 -1.87 -1.26 -9.37
CA GLY A 85 -2.60 -0.20 -8.66
C GLY A 85 -3.88 0.24 -9.38
N ASN A 86 -4.30 1.49 -9.18
CA ASN A 86 -5.52 2.03 -9.81
C ASN A 86 -5.33 2.17 -11.34
N PRO A 87 -6.14 1.49 -12.18
CA PRO A 87 -6.08 1.62 -13.64
C PRO A 87 -6.28 3.06 -14.15
N GLY A 88 -7.09 3.86 -13.44
CA GLY A 88 -7.39 5.26 -13.74
C GLY A 88 -6.53 6.25 -12.96
N CYS A 89 -5.29 5.90 -12.59
CA CYS A 89 -4.43 6.77 -11.79
C CYS A 89 -4.10 8.10 -12.52
N LYS A 90 -4.70 9.21 -12.05
CA LYS A 90 -4.48 10.56 -12.61
C LYS A 90 -3.02 11.04 -12.50
N ILE A 91 -2.27 10.58 -11.49
CA ILE A 91 -0.85 10.93 -11.33
C ILE A 91 -0.02 10.29 -12.44
N ARG A 92 -0.20 8.98 -12.68
CA ARG A 92 0.46 8.24 -13.77
C ARG A 92 0.19 8.90 -15.12
N GLN A 93 -1.08 9.14 -15.43
CA GLN A 93 -1.48 9.78 -16.68
C GLN A 93 -0.85 11.17 -16.85
N CYS A 94 -0.79 11.96 -15.77
CA CYS A 94 -0.18 13.29 -15.80
C CYS A 94 1.33 13.22 -16.07
N VAL A 95 2.04 12.29 -15.44
CA VAL A 95 3.48 12.10 -15.61
C VAL A 95 3.80 11.63 -17.02
N GLN A 96 3.07 10.63 -17.52
CA GLN A 96 3.23 10.11 -18.89
C GLN A 96 2.94 11.18 -19.95
N LYS A 97 1.87 11.97 -19.80
CA LYS A 97 1.54 13.07 -20.73
C LYS A 97 2.61 14.16 -20.76
N LYS A 98 3.31 14.40 -19.65
CA LYS A 98 4.39 15.37 -19.54
C LYS A 98 5.76 14.77 -19.87
N GLU A 99 5.81 13.50 -20.29
CA GLU A 99 7.04 12.77 -20.63
C GLU A 99 8.10 12.79 -19.52
N MET A 100 7.65 12.77 -18.26
CA MET A 100 8.51 12.72 -17.09
C MET A 100 8.65 11.28 -16.58
N ASP A 101 9.76 10.98 -15.89
CA ASP A 101 9.93 9.67 -15.24
C ASP A 101 9.11 9.56 -13.93
N GLY A 102 8.82 10.69 -13.30
CA GLY A 102 8.03 10.76 -12.08
C GLY A 102 7.77 12.19 -11.62
N CYS A 103 6.95 12.34 -10.58
CA CYS A 103 6.59 13.67 -10.08
C CYS A 103 7.80 14.48 -9.56
N TRP A 104 8.93 13.87 -9.25
CA TRP A 104 10.13 14.56 -8.75
C TRP A 104 10.79 15.44 -9.81
N GLU A 105 10.50 15.22 -11.09
CA GLU A 105 10.96 16.07 -12.21
C GLU A 105 10.07 17.31 -12.40
N CYS A 106 8.87 17.31 -11.81
CA CYS A 106 7.95 18.44 -11.91
C CYS A 106 8.33 19.55 -10.91
N THR A 107 8.51 20.78 -11.37
CA THR A 107 8.85 21.92 -10.50
C THR A 107 7.76 22.27 -9.48
N GLU A 108 6.52 21.82 -9.72
CA GLU A 108 5.32 22.16 -8.93
C GLU A 108 4.84 21.02 -8.02
N PHE A 109 5.58 19.91 -7.88
CA PHE A 109 5.03 18.73 -7.19
C PHE A 109 4.66 19.00 -5.72
N GLU A 110 5.34 19.94 -5.05
CA GLU A 110 5.10 20.23 -3.63
C GLU A 110 3.71 20.83 -3.35
N THR A 111 3.10 21.49 -4.34
CA THR A 111 1.77 22.10 -4.24
C THR A 111 0.74 21.42 -5.14
N CYS A 112 1.10 20.29 -5.75
CA CYS A 112 0.26 19.61 -6.72
C CYS A 112 -0.90 18.84 -6.06
N THR A 113 -2.13 19.35 -6.21
CA THR A 113 -3.34 18.74 -5.64
C THR A 113 -3.66 17.35 -6.18
N LYS A 114 -3.08 16.94 -7.32
CA LYS A 114 -3.23 15.56 -7.84
C LYS A 114 -2.61 14.52 -6.89
N LEU A 115 -1.64 14.94 -6.06
CA LEU A 115 -1.00 14.09 -5.07
C LEU A 115 -1.82 13.95 -3.78
N ASP A 116 -2.83 14.79 -3.56
CA ASP A 116 -3.66 14.75 -2.34
C ASP A 116 -4.40 13.42 -2.16
N PHE A 117 -4.71 12.73 -3.26
CA PHE A 117 -5.30 11.39 -3.26
C PHE A 117 -4.48 10.35 -2.47
N ILE A 118 -3.17 10.58 -2.31
CA ILE A 118 -2.25 9.66 -1.63
C ILE A 118 -2.26 9.91 -0.10
N LYS A 119 -2.62 11.12 0.35
CA LYS A 119 -2.53 11.55 1.75
C LYS A 119 -3.33 10.69 2.74
N PRO A 120 -4.56 10.23 2.46
CA PRO A 120 -5.34 9.47 3.44
C PRO A 120 -4.65 8.19 3.95
N VAL A 121 -3.82 7.55 3.12
CA VAL A 121 -3.13 6.31 3.46
C VAL A 121 -1.67 6.53 3.84
N HIS A 122 -1.00 7.54 3.26
CA HIS A 122 0.45 7.70 3.36
C HIS A 122 0.91 8.98 4.06
N GLY A 123 -0.01 9.91 4.36
CA GLY A 123 0.30 11.26 4.79
C GLY A 123 1.32 11.92 3.84
N ASP A 124 2.37 12.51 4.41
CA ASP A 124 3.39 13.26 3.65
C ASP A 124 4.52 12.38 3.08
N ALA A 125 4.46 11.06 3.26
CA ALA A 125 5.58 10.17 2.90
C ALA A 125 5.96 10.29 1.43
N HIS A 126 4.96 10.35 0.55
CA HIS A 126 5.14 10.52 -0.88
C HIS A 126 5.88 11.82 -1.23
N ILE A 127 5.54 12.96 -0.61
CA ILE A 127 6.24 14.24 -0.82
C ILE A 127 7.69 14.16 -0.35
N ARG A 128 7.94 13.56 0.82
CA ARG A 128 9.30 13.40 1.36
C ARG A 128 10.16 12.53 0.45
N ASN A 129 9.60 11.44 -0.07
CA ASN A 129 10.28 10.59 -1.04
C ASN A 129 10.54 11.34 -2.36
N LEU A 130 9.58 12.10 -2.88
CA LEU A 130 9.77 12.94 -4.08
C LEU A 130 10.92 13.95 -3.90
N LYS A 131 11.03 14.57 -2.71
CA LYS A 131 12.16 15.46 -2.36
C LYS A 131 13.51 14.73 -2.35
N ARG A 132 13.55 13.45 -1.97
CA ARG A 132 14.76 12.62 -2.05
C ARG A 132 15.09 12.24 -3.48
N LEU A 133 14.10 11.75 -4.24
CA LEU A 133 14.23 11.41 -5.66
C LEU A 133 14.68 12.60 -6.53
N LYS A 134 14.31 13.83 -6.17
CA LYS A 134 14.82 15.03 -6.84
C LYS A 134 16.33 15.29 -6.62
N LYS A 135 16.93 14.71 -5.58
CA LYS A 135 18.32 14.95 -5.17
C LYS A 135 19.27 13.78 -5.44
N GLN A 136 18.75 12.62 -5.84
CA GLN A 136 19.54 11.40 -6.03
C GLN A 136 18.92 10.51 -7.10
N SER A 137 19.66 9.52 -7.59
CA SER A 137 19.16 8.60 -8.60
C SER A 137 18.04 7.69 -8.06
N LYS A 138 17.21 7.12 -8.96
CA LYS A 138 16.26 6.07 -8.58
C LYS A 138 16.96 4.89 -7.92
N LYS A 139 18.17 4.54 -8.39
CA LYS A 139 18.98 3.47 -7.82
C LYS A 139 19.31 3.71 -6.35
N ASP A 140 19.83 4.90 -6.04
CA ASP A 140 20.22 5.28 -4.68
C ASP A 140 18.99 5.39 -3.77
N PHE A 141 17.87 5.89 -4.30
CA PHE A 141 16.60 5.89 -3.59
C PHE A 141 16.12 4.48 -3.27
N SER A 142 16.17 3.57 -4.24
CA SER A 142 15.64 2.21 -4.09
C SER A 142 16.50 1.34 -3.16
N ASN A 143 17.80 1.64 -3.05
CA ASN A 143 18.70 1.00 -2.09
C ASN A 143 18.71 1.70 -0.72
N GLY A 144 18.09 2.88 -0.61
CA GLY A 144 18.16 3.76 0.53
C GLY A 144 16.88 3.78 1.36
N LYS A 145 16.69 4.87 2.10
CA LYS A 145 15.49 5.06 2.94
C LYS A 145 14.32 5.59 2.10
N HIS A 146 13.27 4.79 2.02
CA HIS A 146 11.95 5.18 1.54
C HIS A 146 10.94 5.19 2.70
N GLU A 147 9.94 6.08 2.61
CA GLU A 147 8.88 6.19 3.61
C GLU A 147 7.55 5.68 3.04
N TRP A 148 6.90 4.78 3.77
CA TRP A 148 5.56 4.30 3.44
C TRP A 148 4.44 5.16 4.04
N TYR A 149 4.65 5.66 5.26
CA TYR A 149 3.75 6.55 5.97
C TYR A 149 4.53 7.56 6.81
N THR A 150 4.09 8.81 6.78
CA THR A 150 4.51 9.82 7.76
C THR A 150 3.34 10.72 8.08
N LYS A 151 3.13 11.01 9.38
CA LYS A 151 2.10 11.96 9.80
C LYS A 151 2.30 13.29 9.08
N SER A 152 1.21 13.82 8.52
CA SER A 152 1.21 15.16 7.95
C SER A 152 1.50 16.19 9.03
N LYS A 153 2.26 17.23 8.68
CA LYS A 153 2.41 18.38 9.57
C LYS A 153 1.12 19.21 9.42
N ASP A 154 0.28 19.14 10.46
CA ASP A 154 -0.87 20.02 10.64
C ASP A 154 -0.43 21.48 10.71
#